data_AF-A0A8C1S4M2-F1
#
_entry.id   AF-A0A8C1S4M2-F1
#
_cell.length_a   1.000
_cell.length_b   1.000
_cell.length_c   1.000
_cell.angle_alpha   90.00
_cell.angle_beta   90.00
_cell.angle_gamma   90.00
#
_symmetry.space_group_name_H-M   'P 1'
#
loop_
_entity.id
_entity.type
_entity.pdbx_description
1 polymer ?
#
loop_
_entity_poly.entity_id
_entity_poly.type
_entity_poly.pdbx_seq_one_letter_code
_entity_poly.pdbx_strand_id
1 'polypeptide(L)'
;MPGLFVATSQIYCTGEVLQQVQMAKLFDDDKFFSGFPNKTVPSSELQKIIQTYFEEPVLHWQKPLFLPISHIFLFFQKNVIIKVFLFFRESYWVMNGLHLSEMTETARGMILNFVYLVKRYGFVPNGGWVYYEQCSQPPLLPLMVESFYEVTRDRDFLRQVLPAVETEYSFWMQNCSFAVSMSGLTHILNQYNVPVRQLINTVCFKNIVRVTPKKAQMKLWIELTSGAESGWDFSSRWYIYRHPILPADLNAIMCRSEHLLASFHRILGDEEKALSARIKAIESLLWDHLSFYPSNMALLWAQCYSKLKMADQGYADSGGLDYPKGLPTSLSESGQQWDMPNALPPLQHMIIEGLSGLNSAHAKELAFSLAQRWIQTNHQI
;
A
#
# COMPACT_ATOMS: atom_id res chain seq x y z
N MET A 1 -9.88 -2.36 -32.41
CA MET A 1 -8.88 -1.67 -31.56
C MET A 1 -9.60 -0.59 -30.78
N PRO A 2 -9.82 -0.74 -29.46
CA PRO A 2 -10.32 0.36 -28.63
C PRO A 2 -9.14 1.28 -28.27
N GLY A 3 -9.31 2.58 -28.49
CA GLY A 3 -8.26 3.58 -28.35
C GLY A 3 -7.72 3.68 -26.92
N LEU A 4 -6.40 3.87 -26.81
CA LEU A 4 -5.74 4.33 -25.60
C LEU A 4 -6.46 5.57 -25.07
N PHE A 5 -7.04 5.51 -23.87
CA PHE A 5 -7.28 6.71 -23.09
C PHE A 5 -5.94 7.15 -22.50
N VAL A 6 -5.13 7.86 -23.29
CA VAL A 6 -4.02 8.64 -22.72
C VAL A 6 -4.67 9.78 -21.93
N ALA A 7 -4.54 9.77 -20.61
CA ALA A 7 -4.79 10.98 -19.84
C ALA A 7 -3.80 12.05 -20.34
N THR A 8 -4.27 12.96 -21.19
CA THR A 8 -3.47 14.08 -21.71
C THR A 8 -3.27 15.12 -20.61
N SER A 9 -2.45 14.78 -19.61
CA SER A 9 -1.97 15.72 -18.61
C SER A 9 -0.79 16.49 -19.20
N GLN A 10 -1.05 17.67 -19.78
CA GLN A 10 -0.02 18.52 -20.40
C GLN A 10 0.72 19.46 -19.42
N ILE A 11 0.68 19.23 -18.10
CA ILE A 11 1.32 20.14 -17.15
C ILE A 11 2.19 19.34 -16.16
N TYR A 12 3.50 19.52 -16.27
CA TYR A 12 4.52 19.06 -15.33
C TYR A 12 5.63 20.10 -15.06
N CYS A 13 5.72 20.56 -13.81
CA CYS A 13 6.79 21.43 -13.33
C CYS A 13 7.86 20.59 -12.60
N THR A 14 9.12 20.66 -13.05
CA THR A 14 10.25 19.98 -12.38
C THR A 14 11.35 20.93 -11.92
N GLY A 15 12.28 20.40 -11.12
CA GLY A 15 13.55 21.07 -10.86
C GLY A 15 13.36 22.35 -10.04
N GLU A 16 14.10 23.40 -10.42
CA GLU A 16 14.11 24.69 -9.71
C GLU A 16 12.74 25.39 -9.71
N VAL A 17 11.92 25.18 -10.76
CA VAL A 17 10.61 25.82 -10.86
C VAL A 17 9.63 25.26 -9.81
N LEU A 18 9.55 23.93 -9.68
CA LEU A 18 8.74 23.29 -8.63
C LEU A 18 9.26 23.67 -7.24
N GLN A 19 10.58 23.78 -7.10
CA GLN A 19 11.23 24.19 -5.86
C GLN A 19 10.83 25.61 -5.44
N GLN A 20 10.83 26.60 -6.35
CA GLN A 20 10.46 27.97 -6.03
C GLN A 20 8.98 28.09 -5.63
N VAL A 21 8.09 27.37 -6.31
CA VAL A 21 6.65 27.34 -5.98
C VAL A 21 6.40 26.74 -4.59
N GLN A 22 7.06 25.63 -4.26
CA GLN A 22 6.95 25.01 -2.93
C GLN A 22 7.54 25.90 -1.83
N MET A 23 8.69 26.54 -2.08
CA MET A 23 9.33 27.45 -1.12
C MET A 23 8.50 28.70 -0.84
N ALA A 24 7.76 29.18 -1.83
CA ALA A 24 6.88 30.33 -1.67
C ALA A 24 5.62 30.02 -0.84
N LYS A 25 5.38 28.74 -0.46
CA LYS A 25 4.19 28.29 0.29
C LYS A 25 2.89 28.86 -0.28
N LEU A 26 2.78 28.90 -1.61
CA LEU A 26 1.61 29.46 -2.30
C LEU A 26 0.33 28.64 -2.04
N PHE A 27 0.48 27.41 -1.54
CA PHE A 27 -0.60 26.51 -1.17
C PHE A 27 -0.30 25.88 0.20
N ASP A 28 -1.34 25.64 0.99
CA ASP A 28 -1.23 25.02 2.32
C ASP A 28 -0.84 23.54 2.26
N ASP A 29 -1.10 22.86 1.13
CA ASP A 29 -0.72 21.47 0.87
C ASP A 29 0.31 21.40 -0.27
N ASP A 30 1.51 20.89 0.05
CA ASP A 30 2.60 20.71 -0.90
C ASP A 30 2.21 19.78 -2.07
N LYS A 31 1.25 18.85 -1.88
CA LYS A 31 0.72 17.96 -2.93
C LYS A 31 -0.28 18.66 -3.85
N PHE A 32 -0.85 19.80 -3.45
CA PHE A 32 -1.88 20.51 -4.20
C PHE A 32 -1.37 20.95 -5.58
N PHE A 33 -0.18 21.56 -5.62
CA PHE A 33 0.43 22.01 -6.87
C PHE A 33 0.84 20.84 -7.79
N SER A 34 1.26 19.70 -7.20
CA SER A 34 1.62 18.51 -7.96
C SER A 34 0.42 17.70 -8.46
N GLY A 35 -0.80 18.03 -8.07
CA GLY A 35 -2.02 17.29 -8.42
C GLY A 35 -2.89 17.92 -9.50
N PHE A 36 -2.55 19.11 -10.02
CA PHE A 36 -3.43 19.91 -10.89
C PHE A 36 -3.63 19.29 -12.29
N PRO A 37 -4.85 18.86 -12.66
CA PRO A 37 -5.20 18.50 -14.03
C PRO A 37 -5.86 19.69 -14.70
N ASN A 38 -5.07 20.50 -15.41
CA ASN A 38 -5.46 21.40 -16.51
C ASN A 38 -6.93 21.91 -16.57
N LYS A 39 -7.41 22.60 -15.52
CA LYS A 39 -8.59 23.48 -15.62
C LYS A 39 -8.29 24.80 -14.92
N THR A 40 -8.06 25.83 -15.75
CA THR A 40 -7.92 27.26 -15.42
C THR A 40 -6.96 27.56 -14.27
N VAL A 41 -5.74 28.01 -14.58
CA VAL A 41 -4.90 28.76 -13.62
C VAL A 41 -5.66 30.03 -13.25
N PRO A 42 -6.21 30.18 -12.02
CA PRO A 42 -6.99 31.35 -11.67
C PRO A 42 -6.20 32.15 -10.63
N SER A 43 -5.08 32.72 -11.05
CA SER A 43 -4.62 33.97 -10.44
C SER A 43 -3.63 34.64 -11.40
N SER A 44 -3.90 35.91 -11.69
CA SER A 44 -2.93 36.82 -12.31
C SER A 44 -1.60 36.89 -11.54
N GLU A 45 -1.59 36.47 -10.27
CA GLU A 45 -0.41 36.34 -9.42
C GLU A 45 0.49 35.16 -9.81
N LEU A 46 -0.06 33.97 -10.09
CA LEU A 46 0.76 32.83 -10.51
C LEU A 46 1.42 33.09 -11.87
N GLN A 47 0.69 33.73 -12.80
CA GLN A 47 1.24 34.17 -14.09
C GLN A 47 2.33 35.24 -13.93
N LYS A 48 2.14 36.21 -13.03
CA LYS A 48 3.17 37.21 -12.70
C LYS A 48 4.42 36.59 -12.09
N ILE A 49 4.28 35.65 -11.16
CA ILE A 49 5.43 34.95 -10.55
C ILE A 49 6.17 34.13 -11.63
N ILE A 50 5.46 33.43 -12.51
CA ILE A 50 6.07 32.66 -13.59
C ILE A 50 6.82 33.59 -14.58
N GLN A 51 6.25 34.75 -14.95
CA GLN A 51 6.91 35.73 -15.82
C GLN A 51 8.04 36.51 -15.15
N THR A 52 7.99 36.70 -13.83
CA THR A 52 8.99 37.49 -13.09
C THR A 52 10.26 36.67 -12.80
N TYR A 53 10.13 35.35 -12.65
CA TYR A 53 11.23 34.49 -12.20
C TYR A 53 11.78 33.53 -13.27
N PHE A 54 11.16 33.40 -14.45
CA PHE A 54 11.59 32.42 -15.47
C PHE A 54 11.59 33.03 -16.89
N GLU A 55 12.79 33.18 -17.49
CA GLU A 55 12.97 33.80 -18.82
C GLU A 55 12.59 32.88 -20.00
N GLU A 56 12.52 31.56 -19.82
CA GLU A 56 12.08 30.62 -20.86
C GLU A 56 11.10 29.54 -20.34
N PRO A 57 9.78 29.65 -20.63
CA PRO A 57 8.78 28.79 -20.01
C PRO A 57 8.70 27.34 -20.53
N VAL A 58 9.41 26.97 -21.61
CA VAL A 58 8.96 25.84 -22.48
C VAL A 58 9.82 24.57 -22.38
N LEU A 59 11.04 24.61 -21.85
CA LEU A 59 11.98 23.47 -21.93
C LEU A 59 11.87 22.40 -20.81
N HIS A 60 11.07 22.63 -19.76
CA HIS A 60 11.03 21.73 -18.57
C HIS A 60 9.79 20.82 -18.46
N TRP A 61 8.93 20.79 -19.49
CA TRP A 61 7.62 20.11 -19.46
C TRP A 61 7.63 18.88 -20.37
N GLN A 62 8.05 17.70 -19.87
CA GLN A 62 8.28 16.54 -20.75
C GLN A 62 7.57 15.23 -20.38
N LYS A 63 6.89 15.10 -19.22
CA LYS A 63 6.19 13.85 -18.85
C LYS A 63 4.77 14.09 -18.34
N PRO A 64 3.80 13.22 -18.67
CA PRO A 64 2.47 13.26 -18.06
C PRO A 64 2.61 13.01 -16.54
N LEU A 65 1.87 13.79 -15.75
CA LEU A 65 1.87 13.73 -14.29
C LEU A 65 1.37 12.37 -13.75
N PHE A 66 0.40 11.79 -14.46
CA PHE A 66 -0.21 10.52 -14.13
C PHE A 66 0.44 9.39 -14.91
N LEU A 67 0.58 8.25 -14.24
CA LEU A 67 0.99 7.00 -14.88
C LEU A 67 -0.09 6.57 -15.88
N PRO A 68 0.30 6.11 -17.09
CA PRO A 68 -0.66 5.72 -18.10
C PRO A 68 -1.41 4.46 -17.66
N ILE A 69 -2.73 4.53 -17.67
CA ILE A 69 -3.65 3.41 -17.38
C ILE A 69 -4.78 3.40 -18.42
N SER A 70 -5.27 2.21 -18.75
CA SER A 70 -6.23 2.02 -19.85
C SER A 70 -7.66 1.74 -19.37
N HIS A 71 -7.84 1.41 -18.10
CA HIS A 71 -9.15 1.11 -17.51
C HIS A 71 -9.51 2.09 -16.39
N ILE A 72 -10.82 2.19 -16.09
CA ILE A 72 -11.33 3.07 -15.03
C ILE A 72 -10.88 2.56 -13.66
N PHE A 73 -10.40 3.48 -12.83
CA PHE A 73 -10.26 3.30 -11.38
C PHE A 73 -11.37 4.05 -10.65
N LEU A 74 -11.83 3.46 -9.55
CA LEU A 74 -12.75 4.12 -8.64
C LEU A 74 -12.00 4.65 -7.43
N PHE A 75 -12.10 5.95 -7.24
CA PHE A 75 -11.64 6.64 -6.05
C PHE A 75 -12.78 7.49 -5.50
N PHE A 76 -12.99 7.39 -4.19
CA PHE A 76 -14.04 8.11 -3.48
C PHE A 76 -13.41 9.20 -2.62
N GLN A 77 -13.58 10.46 -3.04
CA GLN A 77 -13.35 11.62 -2.19
C GLN A 77 -14.58 12.51 -2.26
N LYS A 78 -15.22 12.72 -1.09
CA LYS A 78 -16.32 13.67 -0.87
C LYS A 78 -17.30 13.76 -2.06
N ASN A 79 -17.96 12.64 -2.37
CA ASN A 79 -19.04 12.54 -3.36
C ASN A 79 -18.66 12.73 -4.84
N VAL A 80 -17.36 12.66 -5.20
CA VAL A 80 -16.92 12.71 -6.61
C VAL A 80 -16.25 11.40 -7.01
N ILE A 81 -16.74 10.77 -8.08
CA ILE A 81 -16.05 9.67 -8.75
C ILE A 81 -14.95 10.29 -9.63
N ILE A 82 -13.71 10.16 -9.20
CA ILE A 82 -12.55 10.62 -9.96
C ILE A 82 -11.96 9.43 -10.74
N LYS A 83 -11.85 9.56 -12.07
CA LYS A 83 -11.26 8.57 -12.97
C LYS A 83 -9.72 8.65 -12.97
N VAL A 84 -9.10 8.55 -11.80
CA VAL A 84 -7.63 8.60 -11.67
C VAL A 84 -7.21 7.51 -10.70
N PHE A 85 -6.14 6.79 -11.03
CA PHE A 85 -5.51 5.84 -10.11
C PHE A 85 -4.95 6.62 -8.93
N LEU A 86 -5.42 6.35 -7.72
CA LEU A 86 -4.90 7.03 -6.54
C LEU A 86 -3.96 6.14 -5.72
N PHE A 87 -4.35 4.95 -5.25
CA PHE A 87 -3.44 4.16 -4.39
C PHE A 87 -3.60 2.64 -4.55
N PHE A 88 -2.47 1.92 -4.56
CA PHE A 88 -2.41 0.49 -4.81
C PHE A 88 -3.06 -0.31 -3.68
N ARG A 89 -2.66 -0.06 -2.44
CA ARG A 89 -3.08 -0.83 -1.27
C ARG A 89 -4.59 -0.74 -1.06
N GLU A 90 -5.13 0.48 -1.08
CA GLU A 90 -6.54 0.78 -0.88
C GLU A 90 -7.44 0.10 -1.93
N SER A 91 -6.91 -0.10 -3.14
CA SER A 91 -7.65 -0.72 -4.23
C SER A 91 -8.11 -2.16 -3.93
N TYR A 92 -7.44 -2.87 -3.02
CA TYR A 92 -7.84 -4.22 -2.64
C TYR A 92 -9.20 -4.22 -1.93
N TRP A 93 -9.38 -3.37 -0.92
CA TRP A 93 -10.68 -3.26 -0.23
C TRP A 93 -11.76 -2.66 -1.12
N VAL A 94 -11.39 -1.73 -2.02
CA VAL A 94 -12.34 -1.21 -3.02
C VAL A 94 -12.85 -2.36 -3.89
N MET A 95 -11.95 -3.22 -4.39
CA MET A 95 -12.35 -4.37 -5.20
C MET A 95 -13.31 -5.32 -4.47
N ASN A 96 -13.08 -5.59 -3.17
CA ASN A 96 -14.01 -6.39 -2.37
C ASN A 96 -15.43 -5.79 -2.39
N GLY A 97 -15.55 -4.46 -2.26
CA GLY A 97 -16.83 -3.75 -2.40
C GLY A 97 -17.42 -3.79 -3.81
N LEU A 98 -16.58 -3.75 -4.85
CA LEU A 98 -17.03 -3.86 -6.25
C LEU A 98 -17.64 -5.23 -6.54
N HIS A 99 -17.06 -6.31 -6.01
CA HIS A 99 -17.62 -7.64 -6.17
C HIS A 99 -19.01 -7.77 -5.54
N LEU A 100 -19.20 -7.18 -4.34
CA LEU A 100 -20.53 -7.11 -3.69
C LEU A 100 -21.53 -6.26 -4.48
N SER A 101 -21.05 -5.34 -5.31
CA SER A 101 -21.86 -4.47 -6.16
C SER A 101 -21.98 -4.98 -7.60
N GLU A 102 -21.57 -6.22 -7.88
CA GLU A 102 -21.59 -6.86 -9.20
C GLU A 102 -20.77 -6.10 -10.28
N MET A 103 -19.82 -5.26 -9.86
CA MET A 103 -18.99 -4.43 -10.74
C MET A 103 -17.74 -5.17 -11.24
N THR A 104 -17.91 -6.43 -11.66
CA THR A 104 -16.81 -7.34 -12.04
C THR A 104 -15.94 -6.79 -13.18
N GLU A 105 -16.52 -6.14 -14.19
CA GLU A 105 -15.74 -5.54 -15.28
C GLU A 105 -14.83 -4.40 -14.81
N THR A 106 -15.25 -3.64 -13.79
CA THR A 106 -14.42 -2.59 -13.20
C THR A 106 -13.25 -3.21 -12.44
N ALA A 107 -13.51 -4.24 -11.63
CA ALA A 107 -12.47 -5.00 -10.93
C ALA A 107 -11.46 -5.63 -11.91
N ARG A 108 -11.94 -6.20 -13.02
CA ARG A 108 -11.09 -6.72 -14.12
C ARG A 108 -10.17 -5.64 -14.68
N GLY A 109 -10.72 -4.46 -14.96
CA GLY A 109 -9.97 -3.32 -15.47
C GLY A 109 -8.89 -2.82 -14.50
N MET A 110 -9.20 -2.77 -13.21
CA MET A 110 -8.23 -2.39 -12.17
C MET A 110 -7.04 -3.35 -12.12
N ILE A 111 -7.29 -4.66 -12.14
CA ILE A 111 -6.21 -5.67 -12.20
C ILE A 111 -5.36 -5.49 -13.45
N LEU A 112 -5.99 -5.28 -14.62
CA LEU A 112 -5.24 -5.10 -15.87
C LEU A 112 -4.34 -3.86 -15.87
N ASN A 113 -4.78 -2.78 -15.21
CA ASN A 113 -3.94 -1.61 -15.00
C ASN A 113 -2.74 -1.94 -14.08
N PHE A 114 -2.94 -2.67 -12.98
CA PHE A 114 -1.84 -3.11 -12.13
C PHE A 114 -0.86 -4.03 -12.86
N VAL A 115 -1.37 -4.99 -13.64
CA VAL A 115 -0.56 -5.86 -14.51
C VAL A 115 0.28 -5.05 -15.49
N TYR A 116 -0.29 -3.99 -16.08
CA TYR A 116 0.46 -3.08 -16.94
C TYR A 116 1.58 -2.35 -16.18
N LEU A 117 1.31 -1.88 -14.96
CA LEU A 117 2.31 -1.21 -14.12
C LEU A 117 3.44 -2.16 -13.72
N VAL A 118 3.13 -3.40 -13.34
CA VAL A 118 4.15 -4.42 -13.06
C VAL A 118 5.00 -4.72 -14.28
N LYS A 119 4.41 -4.85 -15.47
CA LYS A 119 5.18 -5.06 -16.72
C LYS A 119 6.12 -3.90 -17.02
N ARG A 120 5.79 -2.68 -16.58
CA ARG A 120 6.57 -1.47 -16.85
C ARG A 120 7.64 -1.20 -15.80
N TYR A 121 7.34 -1.42 -14.52
CA TYR A 121 8.19 -1.02 -13.39
C TYR A 121 8.77 -2.22 -12.62
N GLY A 122 8.26 -3.43 -12.84
CA GLY A 122 8.59 -4.64 -12.07
C GLY A 122 7.75 -4.82 -10.80
N PHE A 123 6.99 -3.81 -10.40
CA PHE A 123 6.11 -3.78 -9.23
C PHE A 123 4.95 -2.81 -9.48
N VAL A 124 3.95 -2.79 -8.60
CA VAL A 124 2.92 -1.75 -8.63
C VAL A 124 3.35 -0.52 -7.80
N PRO A 125 3.49 0.67 -8.42
CA PRO A 125 3.76 1.91 -7.68
C PRO A 125 2.69 2.22 -6.63
N ASN A 126 3.11 2.88 -5.54
CA ASN A 126 2.26 3.35 -4.43
C ASN A 126 0.98 4.03 -4.94
N GLY A 127 1.14 4.94 -5.89
CA GLY A 127 0.06 5.71 -6.47
C GLY A 127 0.29 6.02 -7.95
N GLY A 128 -0.72 6.63 -8.57
CA GLY A 128 -0.81 6.82 -10.03
C GLY A 128 -0.01 8.00 -10.55
N TRP A 129 1.00 8.47 -9.80
CA TRP A 129 1.79 9.64 -10.15
C TRP A 129 3.25 9.27 -10.41
N VAL A 130 3.90 10.04 -11.28
CA VAL A 130 5.31 9.84 -11.66
C VAL A 130 6.29 9.87 -10.49
N TYR A 131 5.96 10.55 -9.38
CA TYR A 131 6.84 10.56 -8.21
C TYR A 131 6.77 9.27 -7.37
N TYR A 132 5.86 8.34 -7.69
CA TYR A 132 5.81 7.01 -7.09
C TYR A 132 6.53 5.93 -7.92
N GLU A 133 7.17 6.27 -9.04
CA GLU A 133 7.89 5.30 -9.90
C GLU A 133 9.02 4.52 -9.19
N GLN A 134 9.41 4.92 -7.98
CA GLN A 134 10.42 4.23 -7.16
C GLN A 134 9.87 3.65 -5.85
N CYS A 135 8.60 3.87 -5.52
CA CYS A 135 8.04 3.51 -4.23
C CYS A 135 6.79 2.66 -4.46
N SER A 136 6.78 1.45 -3.89
CA SER A 136 5.64 0.54 -3.97
C SER A 136 4.62 0.83 -2.86
N GLN A 137 3.70 -0.10 -2.65
CA GLN A 137 2.86 -0.24 -1.46
C GLN A 137 2.75 -1.74 -1.11
N PRO A 138 2.13 -2.15 0.03
CA PRO A 138 2.02 -3.56 0.38
C PRO A 138 1.47 -4.41 -0.80
N PRO A 139 2.14 -5.52 -1.19
CA PRO A 139 1.89 -6.20 -2.47
C PRO A 139 0.62 -7.04 -2.48
N LEU A 140 -0.51 -6.39 -2.76
CA LEU A 140 -1.83 -6.99 -2.69
C LEU A 140 -2.36 -7.52 -4.03
N LEU A 141 -1.60 -7.42 -5.13
CA LEU A 141 -2.04 -7.89 -6.45
C LEU A 141 -2.43 -9.38 -6.49
N PRO A 142 -1.69 -10.32 -5.85
CA PRO A 142 -2.10 -11.72 -5.82
C PRO A 142 -3.49 -11.91 -5.17
N LEU A 143 -3.78 -11.17 -4.09
CA LEU A 143 -5.07 -11.23 -3.39
C LEU A 143 -6.20 -10.60 -4.21
N MET A 144 -5.91 -9.52 -4.95
CA MET A 144 -6.88 -8.95 -5.90
C MET A 144 -7.25 -9.94 -7.01
N VAL A 145 -6.26 -10.69 -7.52
CA VAL A 145 -6.47 -11.73 -8.53
C VAL A 145 -7.24 -12.91 -7.93
N GLU A 146 -6.94 -13.32 -6.70
CA GLU A 146 -7.71 -14.34 -5.96
C GLU A 146 -9.18 -13.94 -5.87
N SER A 147 -9.47 -12.77 -5.31
CA SER A 147 -10.83 -12.24 -5.13
C SER A 147 -11.61 -12.24 -6.45
N PHE A 148 -10.98 -11.79 -7.55
CA PHE A 148 -11.60 -11.81 -8.86
C PHE A 148 -11.87 -13.23 -9.37
N TYR A 149 -10.91 -14.15 -9.19
CA TYR A 149 -11.06 -15.53 -9.62
C TYR A 149 -12.13 -16.28 -8.80
N GLU A 150 -12.28 -16.00 -7.51
CA GLU A 150 -13.31 -16.64 -6.68
C GLU A 150 -14.73 -16.38 -7.18
N VAL A 151 -14.98 -15.15 -7.67
CA VAL A 151 -16.27 -14.70 -8.21
C VAL A 151 -16.48 -15.22 -9.65
N THR A 152 -15.45 -15.17 -10.49
CA THR A 152 -15.60 -15.40 -11.93
C THR A 152 -15.25 -16.81 -12.40
N ARG A 153 -14.35 -17.48 -11.67
CA ARG A 153 -13.68 -18.73 -12.08
C ARG A 153 -13.03 -18.65 -13.46
N ASP A 154 -12.67 -17.44 -13.90
CA ASP A 154 -12.07 -17.19 -15.20
C ASP A 154 -10.61 -17.63 -15.24
N ARG A 155 -10.39 -18.87 -15.70
CA ARG A 155 -9.06 -19.49 -15.84
C ARG A 155 -8.22 -18.79 -16.90
N ASP A 156 -8.83 -18.24 -17.95
CA ASP A 156 -8.10 -17.59 -19.04
C ASP A 156 -7.57 -16.23 -18.61
N PHE A 157 -8.37 -15.48 -17.86
CA PHE A 157 -7.91 -14.27 -17.20
C PHE A 157 -6.81 -14.56 -16.17
N LEU A 158 -6.98 -15.61 -15.35
CA LEU A 158 -5.93 -16.01 -14.40
C LEU A 158 -4.60 -16.30 -15.13
N ARG A 159 -4.65 -17.09 -16.22
CA ARG A 159 -3.49 -17.37 -17.06
C ARG A 159 -2.88 -16.10 -17.66
N GLN A 160 -3.71 -15.14 -18.06
CA GLN A 160 -3.26 -13.87 -18.62
C GLN A 160 -2.47 -13.02 -17.60
N VAL A 161 -2.88 -12.99 -16.34
CA VAL A 161 -2.32 -12.08 -15.33
C VAL A 161 -1.20 -12.71 -14.50
N LEU A 162 -1.18 -14.04 -14.34
CA LEU A 162 -0.22 -14.76 -13.49
C LEU A 162 1.26 -14.37 -13.72
N PRO A 163 1.77 -14.20 -14.96
CA PRO A 163 3.18 -13.80 -15.16
C PRO A 163 3.54 -12.45 -14.52
N ALA A 164 2.60 -11.51 -14.48
CA ALA A 164 2.82 -10.23 -13.81
C ALA A 164 2.78 -10.40 -12.28
N VAL A 165 1.89 -11.23 -11.75
CA VAL A 165 1.85 -11.56 -10.32
C VAL A 165 3.19 -12.16 -9.85
N GLU A 166 3.77 -13.08 -10.63
CA GLU A 166 5.10 -13.65 -10.37
C GLU A 166 6.23 -12.62 -10.46
N THR A 167 6.12 -11.69 -11.40
CA THR A 167 7.10 -10.60 -11.58
C THR A 167 7.13 -9.70 -10.35
N GLU A 168 5.96 -9.29 -9.84
CA GLU A 168 5.88 -8.49 -8.62
C GLU A 168 6.44 -9.24 -7.40
N TYR A 169 6.07 -10.51 -7.21
CA TYR A 169 6.62 -11.33 -6.14
C TYR A 169 8.16 -11.39 -6.22
N SER A 170 8.70 -11.61 -7.43
CA SER A 170 10.15 -11.66 -7.66
C SER A 170 10.84 -10.32 -7.34
N PHE A 171 10.20 -9.18 -7.64
CA PHE A 171 10.71 -7.87 -7.25
C PHE A 171 10.89 -7.76 -5.74
N TRP A 172 9.89 -8.13 -4.95
CA TRP A 172 9.96 -8.08 -3.48
C TRP A 172 11.03 -9.01 -2.92
N MET A 173 11.15 -10.21 -3.49
CA MET A 173 12.17 -11.17 -3.07
C MET A 173 13.61 -10.73 -3.43
N GLN A 174 13.80 -10.00 -4.52
CA GLN A 174 15.13 -9.55 -4.94
C GLN A 174 15.57 -8.26 -4.26
N ASN A 175 14.65 -7.32 -4.02
CA ASN A 175 15.00 -5.96 -3.59
C ASN A 175 14.71 -5.70 -2.11
N CYS A 176 13.79 -6.45 -1.51
CA CYS A 176 13.26 -6.17 -0.18
C CYS A 176 13.45 -7.34 0.80
N SER A 177 14.23 -8.36 0.44
CA SER A 177 14.54 -9.48 1.32
C SER A 177 15.59 -9.14 2.39
N PHE A 178 15.42 -9.71 3.56
CA PHE A 178 16.32 -9.58 4.70
C PHE A 178 16.52 -10.96 5.34
N ALA A 179 17.78 -11.38 5.47
CA ALA A 179 18.14 -12.65 6.07
C ALA A 179 18.35 -12.50 7.59
N VAL A 180 17.68 -13.33 8.38
CA VAL A 180 17.76 -13.36 9.84
C VAL A 180 18.22 -14.73 10.29
N SER A 181 19.28 -14.80 11.08
CA SER A 181 19.71 -16.05 11.71
C SER A 181 19.13 -16.16 13.12
N MET A 182 18.31 -17.17 13.37
CA MET A 182 17.77 -17.45 14.70
C MET A 182 17.72 -18.95 14.95
N SER A 183 18.09 -19.36 16.17
CA SER A 183 18.09 -20.78 16.59
C SER A 183 18.87 -21.71 15.63
N GLY A 184 19.95 -21.21 15.03
CA GLY A 184 20.78 -21.95 14.07
C GLY A 184 20.20 -22.09 12.66
N LEU A 185 19.03 -21.51 12.39
CA LEU A 185 18.40 -21.48 11.07
C LEU A 185 18.49 -20.07 10.47
N THR A 186 18.72 -20.00 9.16
CA THR A 186 18.62 -18.74 8.40
C THR A 186 17.22 -18.63 7.80
N HIS A 187 16.49 -17.61 8.20
CA HIS A 187 15.18 -17.27 7.70
C HIS A 187 15.28 -16.08 6.74
N ILE A 188 14.48 -16.11 5.66
CA ILE A 188 14.35 -14.99 4.72
C ILE A 188 12.98 -14.36 4.94
N LEU A 189 12.97 -13.09 5.31
CA LEU A 189 11.78 -12.27 5.47
C LEU A 189 11.90 -11.02 4.58
N ASN A 190 10.86 -10.20 4.52
CA ASN A 190 10.86 -8.95 3.77
C ASN A 190 10.75 -7.74 4.71
N GLN A 191 11.37 -6.64 4.30
CA GLN A 191 11.28 -5.33 4.95
C GLN A 191 10.95 -4.26 3.90
N TYR A 192 10.22 -3.22 4.29
CA TYR A 192 10.08 -2.03 3.44
C TYR A 192 11.44 -1.34 3.38
N ASN A 193 12.01 -1.29 2.19
CA ASN A 193 13.33 -0.75 1.96
C ASN A 193 13.45 -0.36 0.49
N VAL A 194 13.10 0.89 0.22
CA VAL A 194 13.04 1.41 -1.15
C VAL A 194 14.44 1.40 -1.76
N PRO A 195 14.66 0.70 -2.89
CA PRO A 195 15.95 0.68 -3.57
C PRO A 195 16.17 1.99 -4.33
N VAL A 196 16.61 3.04 -3.62
CA VAL A 196 16.83 4.36 -4.22
C VAL A 196 18.04 4.33 -5.13
N ARG A 197 17.80 4.40 -6.46
CA ARG A 197 18.86 4.57 -7.47
C ARG A 197 19.20 6.04 -7.70
N GLN A 198 18.24 6.94 -7.50
CA GLN A 198 18.37 8.39 -7.65
C GLN A 198 17.36 9.09 -6.73
N LEU A 199 17.73 10.23 -6.13
CA LEU A 199 16.79 11.11 -5.42
C LEU A 199 15.76 11.65 -6.42
N ILE A 200 14.64 10.96 -6.63
CA ILE A 200 13.50 11.56 -7.32
C ILE A 200 12.99 12.68 -6.43
N ASN A 201 12.62 13.79 -7.06
CA ASN A 201 12.12 14.98 -6.41
C ASN A 201 10.69 14.73 -5.86
N THR A 202 10.50 13.74 -4.98
CA THR A 202 9.21 13.47 -4.34
C THR A 202 8.81 14.70 -3.54
N VAL A 203 7.58 15.15 -3.75
CA VAL A 203 7.04 16.37 -3.18
C VAL A 203 7.03 16.29 -1.64
N CYS A 204 6.85 15.09 -1.08
CA CYS A 204 6.37 14.91 0.29
C CYS A 204 7.40 15.05 1.42
N PHE A 205 8.71 15.01 1.18
CA PHE A 205 9.69 15.03 2.28
C PHE A 205 10.84 16.02 2.08
N LYS A 206 10.79 16.83 1.02
CA LYS A 206 11.90 17.70 0.62
C LYS A 206 12.31 18.67 1.71
N ASN A 207 11.33 19.26 2.40
CA ASN A 207 11.60 20.29 3.41
C ASN A 207 12.40 19.70 4.59
N ILE A 208 12.02 18.50 5.06
CA ILE A 208 12.67 17.79 6.17
C ILE A 208 14.06 17.28 5.75
N VAL A 209 14.15 16.68 4.56
CA VAL A 209 15.43 16.14 4.06
C VAL A 209 16.41 17.29 3.78
N ARG A 210 15.95 18.44 3.31
CA ARG A 210 16.81 19.59 3.02
C ARG A 210 17.48 20.19 4.25
N VAL A 211 16.78 20.27 5.38
CA VAL A 211 17.35 20.79 6.64
C VAL A 211 18.23 19.77 7.36
N THR A 212 18.23 18.51 6.89
CA THR A 212 19.04 17.42 7.45
C THR A 212 20.49 17.51 6.92
N PRO A 213 21.52 17.23 7.75
CA PRO A 213 22.91 17.21 7.30
C PRO A 213 23.11 16.31 6.07
N LYS A 214 23.86 16.79 5.05
CA LYS A 214 24.07 16.07 3.76
C LYS A 214 24.40 14.59 3.91
N LYS A 215 25.23 14.22 4.90
CA LYS A 215 25.62 12.83 5.19
C LYS A 215 24.46 11.91 5.61
N ALA A 216 23.38 12.48 6.15
CA ALA A 216 22.20 11.76 6.62
C ALA A 216 20.98 11.88 5.67
N GLN A 217 21.03 12.76 4.67
CA GLN A 217 19.89 13.03 3.77
C GLN A 217 19.42 11.78 3.03
N MET A 218 20.35 11.01 2.45
CA MET A 218 19.99 9.79 1.71
C MET A 218 19.36 8.74 2.63
N LYS A 219 19.92 8.54 3.82
CA LYS A 219 19.38 7.60 4.81
C LYS A 219 17.97 8.00 5.23
N LEU A 220 17.79 9.26 5.61
CA LEU A 220 16.47 9.77 5.99
C LEU A 220 15.47 9.68 4.85
N TRP A 221 15.89 9.95 3.61
CA TRP A 221 15.04 9.79 2.44
C TRP A 221 14.55 8.35 2.28
N ILE A 222 15.46 7.38 2.38
CA ILE A 222 15.12 5.95 2.31
C ILE A 222 14.15 5.58 3.44
N GLU A 223 14.39 6.03 4.67
CA GLU A 223 13.53 5.76 5.82
C GLU A 223 12.13 6.35 5.64
N LEU A 224 12.01 7.61 5.23
CA LEU A 224 10.71 8.26 4.99
C LEU A 224 9.96 7.63 3.81
N THR A 225 10.66 7.33 2.72
CA THR A 225 10.04 6.70 1.54
C THR A 225 9.63 5.26 1.83
N SER A 226 10.40 4.52 2.63
CA SER A 226 10.03 3.17 3.09
C SER A 226 8.87 3.21 4.09
N GLY A 227 8.78 4.25 4.91
CA GLY A 227 7.60 4.55 5.72
C GLY A 227 6.34 4.76 4.86
N ALA A 228 6.45 5.50 3.75
CA ALA A 228 5.35 5.64 2.78
C ALA A 228 5.05 4.36 2.01
N GLU A 229 6.07 3.57 1.64
CA GLU A 229 5.92 2.27 0.99
C GLU A 229 5.17 1.27 1.89
N SER A 230 5.32 1.39 3.21
CA SER A 230 4.56 0.57 4.15
C SER A 230 3.07 0.87 4.15
N GLY A 231 2.67 2.05 3.66
CA GLY A 231 1.32 2.60 3.78
C GLY A 231 1.01 3.15 5.18
N TRP A 232 2.01 3.32 6.05
CA TRP A 232 1.87 3.88 7.40
C TRP A 232 2.69 5.18 7.55
N ASP A 233 2.48 6.15 6.67
CA ASP A 233 3.11 7.49 6.68
C ASP A 233 2.26 8.52 7.46
N PHE A 234 2.58 8.88 8.70
CA PHE A 234 3.56 8.24 9.59
C PHE A 234 2.90 7.60 10.81
N SER A 235 3.69 6.76 11.48
CA SER A 235 3.36 6.05 12.72
C SER A 235 4.59 6.01 13.61
N SER A 236 4.34 6.04 14.92
CA SER A 236 5.28 5.77 16.00
C SER A 236 5.97 4.43 15.85
N ARG A 237 5.32 3.47 15.17
CA ARG A 237 5.88 2.18 14.75
C ARG A 237 7.26 2.31 14.14
N TRP A 238 7.52 3.36 13.35
CA TRP A 238 8.76 3.47 12.58
C TRP A 238 9.92 4.12 13.33
N TYR A 239 9.68 4.83 14.42
CA TYR A 239 10.71 5.62 15.10
C TYR A 239 10.81 5.40 16.61
N ILE A 240 9.84 4.72 17.24
CA ILE A 240 9.97 4.27 18.64
C ILE A 240 10.90 3.05 18.75
N TYR A 241 10.84 2.12 17.79
CA TYR A 241 11.69 0.93 17.79
C TYR A 241 12.99 1.20 17.02
N ARG A 242 14.14 0.93 17.65
CA ARG A 242 15.46 1.08 17.03
C ARG A 242 15.87 -0.23 16.34
N HIS A 243 16.26 -0.14 15.05
CA HIS A 243 16.85 -1.19 14.19
C HIS A 243 15.88 -2.23 13.60
N PRO A 244 16.21 -2.80 12.41
CA PRO A 244 15.28 -2.91 11.30
C PRO A 244 14.00 -3.65 11.67
N ILE A 245 12.88 -2.96 11.48
CA ILE A 245 11.56 -3.50 11.75
C ILE A 245 11.25 -4.49 10.64
N LEU A 246 11.06 -5.76 11.01
CA LEU A 246 10.49 -6.78 10.14
C LEU A 246 8.97 -6.70 10.26
N PRO A 247 8.26 -6.13 9.27
CA PRO A 247 6.84 -5.85 9.43
C PRO A 247 6.05 -7.16 9.33
N ALA A 248 5.30 -7.50 10.39
CA ALA A 248 4.44 -8.68 10.43
C ALA A 248 3.38 -8.67 9.30
N ASP A 249 2.82 -7.50 8.99
CA ASP A 249 1.91 -7.28 7.87
C ASP A 249 2.54 -7.54 6.50
N LEU A 250 3.74 -7.03 6.23
CA LEU A 250 4.42 -7.32 4.97
C LEU A 250 4.67 -8.82 4.81
N ASN A 251 5.14 -9.48 5.87
CA ASN A 251 5.46 -10.90 5.82
C ASN A 251 4.23 -11.81 5.80
N ALA A 252 3.12 -11.38 6.40
CA ALA A 252 1.79 -11.98 6.22
C ALA A 252 1.38 -11.95 4.74
N ILE A 253 1.44 -10.77 4.10
CA ILE A 253 1.07 -10.60 2.70
C ILE A 253 1.97 -11.45 1.81
N MET A 254 3.29 -11.42 2.01
CA MET A 254 4.23 -12.24 1.24
C MET A 254 3.98 -13.74 1.39
N CYS A 255 3.63 -14.19 2.60
CA CYS A 255 3.25 -15.58 2.84
C CYS A 255 1.95 -15.95 2.10
N ARG A 256 0.91 -15.12 2.18
CA ARG A 256 -0.33 -15.35 1.42
C ARG A 256 -0.07 -15.37 -0.07
N SER A 257 0.74 -14.46 -0.59
CA SER A 257 1.17 -14.42 -1.99
C SER A 257 1.85 -15.73 -2.43
N GLU A 258 2.70 -16.32 -1.59
CA GLU A 258 3.35 -17.61 -1.87
C GLU A 258 2.34 -18.76 -2.00
N HIS A 259 1.36 -18.83 -1.09
CA HIS A 259 0.27 -19.80 -1.17
C HIS A 259 -0.61 -19.59 -2.40
N LEU A 260 -0.90 -18.33 -2.74
CA LEU A 260 -1.71 -17.99 -3.91
C LEU A 260 -1.02 -18.35 -5.21
N LEU A 261 0.26 -18.05 -5.36
CA LEU A 261 1.03 -18.45 -6.54
C LEU A 261 1.02 -19.97 -6.74
N ALA A 262 1.25 -20.74 -5.66
CA ALA A 262 1.14 -22.20 -5.73
C ALA A 262 -0.27 -22.67 -6.13
N SER A 263 -1.31 -22.06 -5.55
CA SER A 263 -2.71 -22.36 -5.86
C SER A 263 -3.05 -22.03 -7.32
N PHE A 264 -2.60 -20.88 -7.84
CA PHE A 264 -2.83 -20.44 -9.21
C PHE A 264 -2.21 -21.39 -10.23
N HIS A 265 -0.96 -21.82 -10.03
CA HIS A 265 -0.32 -22.84 -10.88
C HIS A 265 -1.09 -24.15 -10.87
N ARG A 266 -1.48 -24.63 -9.68
CA ARG A 266 -2.28 -25.85 -9.54
C ARG A 266 -3.63 -25.73 -10.25
N ILE A 267 -4.30 -24.57 -10.15
CA ILE A 267 -5.54 -24.30 -10.87
C ILE A 267 -5.29 -24.42 -12.37
N LEU A 268 -4.24 -23.81 -12.90
CA LEU A 268 -3.94 -23.81 -14.33
C LEU A 268 -3.42 -25.15 -14.87
N GLY A 269 -3.00 -26.07 -13.99
CA GLY A 269 -2.45 -27.37 -14.34
C GLY A 269 -0.94 -27.36 -14.58
N ASP A 270 -0.24 -26.34 -14.08
CA ASP A 270 1.22 -26.24 -14.12
C ASP A 270 1.84 -27.07 -12.96
N GLU A 271 3.14 -27.38 -13.06
CA GLU A 271 3.86 -28.09 -11.99
C GLU A 271 3.80 -27.32 -10.65
N GLU A 272 3.64 -28.05 -9.54
CA GLU A 272 3.61 -27.46 -8.21
C GLU A 272 4.97 -26.82 -7.86
N LYS A 273 4.93 -25.53 -7.54
CA LYS A 273 6.04 -24.86 -6.86
C LYS A 273 5.99 -25.21 -5.38
N ALA A 274 7.16 -25.50 -4.80
CA ALA A 274 7.29 -25.84 -3.39
C ALA A 274 6.69 -24.74 -2.49
N LEU A 275 5.93 -25.15 -1.47
CA LEU A 275 5.35 -24.25 -0.48
C LEU A 275 6.45 -23.58 0.37
N SER A 276 6.24 -22.32 0.70
CA SER A 276 7.24 -21.47 1.33
C SER A 276 7.61 -21.86 2.77
N ALA A 277 8.90 -21.74 3.09
CA ALA A 277 9.44 -21.86 4.46
C ALA A 277 9.10 -20.67 5.37
N ARG A 278 8.39 -19.64 4.86
CA ARG A 278 8.09 -18.39 5.56
C ARG A 278 7.21 -18.56 6.79
N ILE A 279 6.29 -19.53 6.81
CA ILE A 279 5.45 -19.81 8.00
C ILE A 279 6.34 -20.07 9.24
N LYS A 280 7.39 -20.88 9.09
CA LYS A 280 8.32 -21.17 10.19
C LYS A 280 9.04 -19.91 10.67
N ALA A 281 9.42 -19.03 9.74
CA ALA A 281 10.06 -17.76 10.08
C ALA A 281 9.09 -16.82 10.82
N ILE A 282 7.84 -16.70 10.35
CA ILE A 282 6.77 -15.93 10.98
C ILE A 282 6.53 -16.41 12.41
N GLU A 283 6.32 -17.71 12.60
CA GLU A 283 6.02 -18.29 13.93
C GLU A 283 7.19 -18.13 14.91
N SER A 284 8.42 -18.12 14.40
CA SER A 284 9.60 -17.99 15.25
C SER A 284 9.90 -16.53 15.61
N LEU A 285 9.72 -15.58 14.67
CA LEU A 285 10.20 -14.20 14.80
C LEU A 285 9.12 -13.16 15.02
N LEU A 286 7.89 -13.41 14.54
CA LEU A 286 6.87 -12.37 14.37
C LEU A 286 5.59 -12.58 15.20
N TRP A 287 5.51 -13.69 15.96
CA TRP A 287 4.33 -13.97 16.79
C TRP A 287 4.36 -13.26 18.14
N ASP A 288 5.53 -13.11 18.75
CA ASP A 288 5.71 -12.57 20.12
C ASP A 288 5.88 -11.03 20.15
N HIS A 289 5.15 -10.29 19.32
CA HIS A 289 5.32 -8.83 19.26
C HIS A 289 4.73 -8.11 20.48
N LEU A 290 5.63 -7.60 21.32
CA LEU A 290 5.47 -6.88 22.59
C LEU A 290 4.67 -5.55 22.56
N SER A 291 3.96 -5.22 21.47
CA SER A 291 3.18 -3.97 21.38
C SER A 291 2.01 -4.07 20.42
N PHE A 292 0.86 -3.51 20.81
CA PHE A 292 -0.37 -3.58 20.03
C PHE A 292 -0.30 -2.68 18.79
N TYR A 293 -0.24 -3.33 17.63
CA TYR A 293 -0.54 -2.76 16.31
C TYR A 293 -1.49 -3.73 15.60
N PRO A 294 -2.64 -3.27 15.09
CA PRO A 294 -3.57 -4.11 14.34
C PRO A 294 -2.94 -4.89 13.18
N SER A 295 -1.92 -4.33 12.53
CA SER A 295 -1.17 -4.97 11.45
C SER A 295 -0.42 -6.24 11.87
N ASN A 296 -0.06 -6.40 13.15
CA ASN A 296 0.55 -7.65 13.62
C ASN A 296 -0.43 -8.83 13.48
N MET A 297 -1.74 -8.55 13.47
CA MET A 297 -2.79 -9.55 13.27
C MET A 297 -3.02 -9.90 11.80
N ALA A 298 -2.33 -9.23 10.86
CA ALA A 298 -2.39 -9.60 9.45
C ALA A 298 -1.95 -11.07 9.23
N LEU A 299 -1.17 -11.66 10.14
CA LEU A 299 -0.80 -13.08 10.10
C LEU A 299 -2.02 -14.02 10.15
N LEU A 300 -3.06 -13.63 10.91
CA LEU A 300 -4.34 -14.35 10.99
C LEU A 300 -5.13 -14.20 9.70
N TRP A 301 -5.25 -12.96 9.23
CA TRP A 301 -5.90 -12.60 7.99
C TRP A 301 -5.28 -13.29 6.76
N ALA A 302 -3.95 -13.40 6.75
CA ALA A 302 -3.21 -14.08 5.70
C ALA A 302 -3.25 -15.61 5.80
N GLN A 303 -3.78 -16.16 6.90
CA GLN A 303 -3.80 -17.60 7.21
C GLN A 303 -2.40 -18.24 7.17
N CYS A 304 -1.42 -17.51 7.71
CA CYS A 304 0.00 -17.85 7.63
C CYS A 304 0.55 -18.37 8.95
N TYR A 305 -0.02 -19.48 9.42
CA TYR A 305 0.32 -20.15 10.68
C TYR A 305 0.08 -21.66 10.56
N SER A 306 0.81 -22.46 11.34
CA SER A 306 0.68 -23.92 11.42
C SER A 306 -0.11 -24.40 12.65
N LYS A 307 -0.13 -23.61 13.74
CA LYS A 307 -0.78 -23.96 15.00
C LYS A 307 -1.94 -23.02 15.33
N LEU A 308 -3.17 -23.56 15.34
CA LEU A 308 -4.39 -22.84 15.72
C LEU A 308 -4.36 -22.22 17.13
N LYS A 309 -3.67 -22.84 18.11
CA LYS A 309 -3.56 -22.29 19.48
C LYS A 309 -2.87 -20.92 19.51
N MET A 310 -1.94 -20.67 18.59
CA MET A 310 -1.27 -19.39 18.49
C MET A 310 -2.26 -18.30 18.06
N ALA A 311 -3.21 -18.66 17.18
CA ALA A 311 -4.24 -17.76 16.66
C ALA A 311 -5.30 -17.33 17.69
N ASP A 312 -5.65 -18.19 18.64
CA ASP A 312 -6.66 -17.89 19.66
C ASP A 312 -6.12 -17.04 20.84
N GLN A 313 -4.82 -17.10 21.14
CA GLN A 313 -4.24 -16.48 22.34
C GLN A 313 -3.68 -15.06 22.15
N GLY A 314 -3.34 -14.65 20.92
CA GLY A 314 -2.59 -13.40 20.68
C GLY A 314 -3.33 -12.09 20.98
N TYR A 315 -4.65 -12.12 21.19
CA TYR A 315 -5.49 -10.92 21.14
C TYR A 315 -5.98 -10.43 22.52
N ALA A 316 -6.37 -11.35 23.42
CA ALA A 316 -7.08 -11.03 24.66
C ALA A 316 -6.32 -10.05 25.59
N ASP A 317 -4.99 -10.16 25.63
CA ASP A 317 -4.17 -9.39 26.57
C ASP A 317 -3.57 -8.10 25.97
N SER A 318 -3.92 -7.78 24.73
CA SER A 318 -3.27 -6.69 23.99
C SER A 318 -3.77 -5.29 24.36
N GLY A 319 -4.90 -5.18 25.08
CA GLY A 319 -5.53 -3.91 25.48
C GLY A 319 -6.12 -3.07 24.34
N GLY A 320 -6.01 -3.52 23.09
CA GLY A 320 -6.48 -2.79 21.90
C GLY A 320 -7.95 -3.05 21.50
N LEU A 321 -8.65 -3.91 22.23
CA LEU A 321 -9.95 -4.46 21.83
C LEU A 321 -11.12 -3.73 22.47
N ASP A 322 -10.83 -3.00 23.54
CA ASP A 322 -11.82 -2.39 24.43
C ASP A 322 -12.32 -1.03 23.92
N TYR A 323 -11.91 -0.65 22.72
CA TYR A 323 -12.26 0.65 22.14
C TYR A 323 -13.66 0.63 21.50
N PRO A 324 -14.58 1.50 21.94
CA PRO A 324 -15.99 1.40 21.55
C PRO A 324 -16.25 1.77 20.07
N LYS A 325 -15.35 2.54 19.44
CA LYS A 325 -15.53 3.12 18.10
C LYS A 325 -14.66 2.48 17.01
N GLY A 326 -14.22 1.25 17.25
CA GLY A 326 -13.22 0.55 16.44
C GLY A 326 -11.84 0.56 17.09
N LEU A 327 -10.97 -0.33 16.63
CA LEU A 327 -9.63 -0.47 17.21
C LEU A 327 -8.73 0.68 16.75
N PRO A 328 -7.97 1.31 17.66
CA PRO A 328 -7.01 2.32 17.27
C PRO A 328 -5.84 1.68 16.51
N THR A 329 -5.16 2.48 15.71
CA THR A 329 -4.04 2.03 14.85
C THR A 329 -2.80 1.65 15.67
N SER A 330 -2.69 2.14 16.91
CA SER A 330 -1.75 1.72 17.94
C SER A 330 -2.30 2.15 19.32
N LEU A 331 -1.57 1.86 20.40
CA LEU A 331 -1.84 2.43 21.73
C LEU A 331 -0.98 3.68 22.02
N SER A 332 -0.25 4.20 21.03
CA SER A 332 0.63 5.37 21.18
C SER A 332 -0.11 6.66 20.86
N GLU A 333 -0.04 7.67 21.73
CA GLU A 333 -0.53 9.03 21.47
C GLU A 333 0.56 9.90 20.86
N SER A 334 1.00 9.54 19.65
CA SER A 334 2.15 10.20 19.01
C SER A 334 1.81 11.50 18.26
N GLY A 335 0.51 11.77 18.05
CA GLY A 335 0.01 12.82 17.17
C GLY A 335 0.09 12.48 15.67
N GLN A 336 0.58 11.29 15.31
CA GLN A 336 0.64 10.84 13.92
C GLN A 336 -0.69 10.25 13.42
N GLN A 337 -0.88 10.23 12.10
CA GLN A 337 -2.10 9.70 11.49
C GLN A 337 -2.29 8.20 11.77
N TRP A 338 -1.21 7.41 11.74
CA TRP A 338 -1.24 5.97 11.95
C TRP A 338 -0.93 5.58 13.39
N ASP A 339 -1.61 6.21 14.35
CA ASP A 339 -1.52 5.98 15.79
C ASP A 339 -2.83 6.36 16.49
N MET A 340 -2.92 6.15 17.80
CA MET A 340 -4.07 6.61 18.59
C MET A 340 -4.24 8.14 18.46
N PRO A 341 -5.47 8.66 18.28
CA PRO A 341 -6.78 8.01 18.41
C PRO A 341 -7.36 7.44 17.10
N ASN A 342 -6.60 7.44 16.00
CA ASN A 342 -7.16 7.13 14.69
C ASN A 342 -7.41 5.62 14.51
N ALA A 343 -8.57 5.28 13.97
CA ALA A 343 -8.95 3.94 13.56
C ALA A 343 -9.18 3.93 12.04
N LEU A 344 -8.57 2.97 11.33
CA LEU A 344 -8.57 2.96 9.86
C LEU A 344 -9.25 1.71 9.29
N PRO A 345 -10.14 1.85 8.28
CA PRO A 345 -10.96 0.73 7.78
C PRO A 345 -10.19 -0.53 7.39
N PRO A 346 -9.04 -0.44 6.66
CA PRO A 346 -8.26 -1.62 6.29
C PRO A 346 -7.83 -2.47 7.49
N LEU A 347 -7.47 -1.82 8.60
CA LEU A 347 -7.00 -2.50 9.81
C LEU A 347 -8.14 -3.18 10.56
N GLN A 348 -9.32 -2.55 10.58
CA GLN A 348 -10.54 -3.17 11.13
C GLN A 348 -10.87 -4.43 10.35
N HIS A 349 -10.89 -4.32 9.02
CA HIS A 349 -11.21 -5.43 8.12
C HIS A 349 -10.25 -6.60 8.31
N MET A 350 -8.93 -6.37 8.30
CA MET A 350 -7.95 -7.44 8.48
C MET A 350 -8.17 -8.21 9.78
N ILE A 351 -8.40 -7.51 10.90
CA ILE A 351 -8.66 -8.17 12.19
C ILE A 351 -9.97 -8.94 12.18
N ILE A 352 -11.04 -8.32 11.71
CA ILE A 352 -12.37 -8.94 11.69
C ILE A 352 -12.37 -10.20 10.82
N GLU A 353 -11.82 -10.12 9.60
CA GLU A 353 -11.73 -11.27 8.70
C GLU A 353 -10.81 -12.35 9.28
N GLY A 354 -9.63 -11.96 9.80
CA GLY A 354 -8.68 -12.88 10.41
C GLY A 354 -9.28 -13.67 11.57
N LEU A 355 -10.02 -13.00 12.47
CA LEU A 355 -10.72 -13.64 13.58
C LEU A 355 -11.91 -14.49 13.12
N SER A 356 -12.68 -14.01 12.14
CA SER A 356 -13.82 -14.76 11.59
C SER A 356 -13.40 -16.06 10.90
N GLY A 357 -12.19 -16.11 10.37
CA GLY A 357 -11.61 -17.30 9.74
C GLY A 357 -11.17 -18.39 10.73
N LEU A 358 -11.08 -18.10 12.04
CA LEU A 358 -10.68 -19.07 13.06
C LEU A 358 -11.80 -20.05 13.38
N ASN A 359 -11.44 -21.28 13.76
CA ASN A 359 -12.40 -22.31 14.20
C ASN A 359 -12.87 -22.17 15.66
N SER A 360 -12.60 -21.02 16.28
CA SER A 360 -12.98 -20.71 17.66
C SER A 360 -14.30 -19.95 17.71
N ALA A 361 -15.27 -20.44 18.47
CA ALA A 361 -16.56 -19.76 18.67
C ALA A 361 -16.37 -18.37 19.27
N HIS A 362 -15.45 -18.24 20.24
CA HIS A 362 -15.10 -16.97 20.86
C HIS A 362 -14.50 -15.97 19.85
N ALA A 363 -13.58 -16.43 18.99
CA ALA A 363 -12.99 -15.57 17.96
C ALA A 363 -14.04 -15.06 16.95
N LYS A 364 -14.97 -15.92 16.53
CA LYS A 364 -16.06 -15.55 15.63
C LYS A 364 -17.03 -14.55 16.25
N GLU A 365 -17.40 -14.73 17.52
CA GLU A 365 -18.25 -13.79 18.26
C GLU A 365 -17.58 -12.43 18.40
N LEU A 366 -16.28 -12.43 18.72
CA LEU A 366 -15.48 -11.22 18.81
C LEU A 366 -15.37 -10.50 17.46
N ALA A 367 -15.11 -11.23 16.37
CA ALA A 367 -15.10 -10.67 15.01
C ALA A 367 -16.43 -9.98 14.68
N PHE A 368 -17.54 -10.63 15.00
CA PHE A 368 -18.88 -10.09 14.79
C PHE A 368 -19.13 -8.83 15.62
N SER A 369 -18.76 -8.83 16.90
CA SER A 369 -18.86 -7.66 17.79
C SER A 369 -18.04 -6.48 17.27
N LEU A 370 -16.81 -6.72 16.80
CA LEU A 370 -15.95 -5.68 16.20
C LEU A 370 -16.56 -5.10 14.92
N ALA A 371 -17.11 -5.95 14.06
CA ALA A 371 -17.80 -5.52 12.85
C ALA A 371 -19.02 -4.64 13.17
N GLN A 372 -19.85 -5.06 14.14
CA GLN A 372 -21.01 -4.29 14.57
C GLN A 372 -20.60 -2.92 15.12
N ARG A 373 -19.60 -2.85 16.00
CA ARG A 373 -19.08 -1.58 16.55
C ARG A 373 -18.61 -0.65 15.44
N TRP A 374 -17.83 -1.16 14.49
CA TRP A 374 -17.31 -0.37 13.39
C TRP A 374 -18.41 0.19 12.50
N ILE A 375 -19.38 -0.65 12.11
CA ILE A 375 -20.51 -0.26 11.25
C ILE A 375 -21.40 0.77 11.97
N GLN A 376 -21.76 0.53 13.23
CA GLN A 376 -22.58 1.46 14.00
C GLN A 376 -21.91 2.83 14.16
N THR A 377 -20.60 2.83 14.41
CA THR A 377 -19.82 4.07 14.52
C THR A 377 -19.85 4.86 13.21
N ASN A 378 -19.60 4.21 12.07
CA ASN A 378 -19.59 4.89 10.77
C ASN A 378 -20.99 5.29 10.27
N HIS A 379 -22.05 4.64 10.76
CA HIS A 379 -23.43 5.06 10.46
C HIS A 379 -23.84 6.33 11.23
N GLN A 380 -23.20 6.61 12.37
CA GLN A 380 -23.51 7.77 13.22
C GLN A 380 -22.75 9.04 12.81
N ILE A 381 -21.74 8.92 11.94
CA ILE A 381 -20.91 9.99 11.40
C ILE A 381 -21.41 10.35 10.01
#